data_AF-A0A815V253-F1
#
_entry.id   AF-A0A815V253-F1
#
_cell.length_a   1.000
_cell.length_b   1.000
_cell.length_c   1.000
_cell.angle_alpha   90.00
_cell.angle_beta   90.00
_cell.angle_gamma   90.00
#
_symmetry.space_group_name_H-M   'P 1'
#
loop_
_entity.id
_entity.type
_entity.pdbx_description
1 polymer ?
#
loop_
_entity_poly.entity_id
_entity_poly.type
_entity_poly.pdbx_seq_one_letter_code
_entity_poly.pdbx_strand_id
1 'polypeptide(L)'
;METQQFSKIIDTIPIFSGTPRENVHEWLELVNLKFDMIGYNAVQKRRFVPQYLSGDAPKWHLSHRDQLDGWDAYVVALVAAFPYVETTSRDMNLKMLRDRKQGVLESFTVSVCDESHNARLEIKMVLLV
;
A
#
# COMPACT_ATOMS: atom_id res chain seq x y z
N MET A 1 -5.77 -14.40 -33.98
CA MET A 1 -4.66 -14.65 -33.03
C MET A 1 -4.64 -13.67 -31.85
N GLU A 2 -5.64 -12.78 -31.69
CA GLU A 2 -5.62 -11.74 -30.64
C GLU A 2 -6.05 -12.24 -29.26
N THR A 3 -6.89 -13.27 -29.18
CA THR A 3 -7.41 -13.82 -27.91
C THR A 3 -6.34 -14.38 -26.97
N GLN A 4 -5.22 -14.90 -27.51
CA GLN A 4 -4.10 -15.40 -26.68
C GLN A 4 -3.23 -14.28 -26.10
N GLN A 5 -3.26 -13.08 -26.68
CA GLN A 5 -2.45 -11.96 -26.20
C GLN A 5 -3.13 -11.29 -25.00
N PHE A 6 -4.45 -11.14 -25.03
CA PHE A 6 -5.21 -10.58 -23.92
C PHE A 6 -5.25 -11.50 -22.70
N SER A 7 -5.24 -12.82 -22.87
CA SER A 7 -5.19 -13.75 -21.72
C SER A 7 -3.91 -13.56 -20.92
N LYS A 8 -2.75 -13.43 -21.59
CA LYS A 8 -1.47 -13.16 -20.93
C LYS A 8 -1.44 -11.83 -20.18
N ILE A 9 -2.14 -10.81 -20.68
CA ILE A 9 -2.21 -9.51 -20.01
C ILE A 9 -3.06 -9.63 -18.73
N ILE A 10 -4.19 -10.31 -18.81
CA ILE A 10 -5.11 -10.56 -17.69
C ILE A 10 -4.41 -11.31 -16.55
N ASP A 11 -3.63 -12.35 -16.88
CA ASP A 11 -2.90 -13.17 -15.90
C ASP A 11 -1.81 -12.39 -15.15
N THR A 12 -1.39 -11.22 -15.67
CA THR A 12 -0.38 -10.36 -15.04
C THR A 12 -0.96 -9.30 -14.11
N ILE A 13 -2.29 -9.22 -13.96
CA ILE A 13 -2.90 -8.25 -13.07
C ILE A 13 -2.70 -8.70 -11.61
N PRO A 14 -2.04 -7.89 -10.77
CA PRO A 14 -1.80 -8.25 -9.38
C PRO A 14 -3.11 -8.27 -8.58
N ILE A 15 -3.16 -9.14 -7.58
CA ILE A 15 -4.28 -9.20 -6.63
C ILE A 15 -4.08 -8.15 -5.54
N PHE A 16 -5.16 -7.48 -5.15
CA PHE A 16 -5.19 -6.54 -4.03
C PHE A 16 -5.98 -7.12 -2.86
N SER A 17 -5.37 -7.18 -1.68
CA SER A 17 -6.00 -7.72 -0.47
C SER A 17 -6.64 -6.64 0.42
N GLY A 18 -6.27 -5.38 0.22
CA GLY A 18 -6.70 -4.27 1.06
C GLY A 18 -5.91 -4.15 2.36
N THR A 19 -4.70 -4.72 2.41
CA THR A 19 -3.86 -4.60 3.61
C THR A 19 -3.13 -3.24 3.61
N PRO A 20 -2.84 -2.64 4.78
CA PRO A 20 -2.21 -1.31 4.86
C PRO A 20 -0.80 -1.21 4.24
N ARG A 21 -0.17 -2.35 3.93
CA ARG A 21 1.15 -2.45 3.29
C ARG A 21 1.07 -2.46 1.77
N GLU A 22 -0.11 -2.63 1.20
CA GLU A 22 -0.33 -2.57 -0.25
C GLU A 22 -0.64 -1.14 -0.65
N ASN A 23 0.11 -0.62 -1.61
CA ASN A 23 -0.16 0.69 -2.17
C ASN A 23 -1.32 0.59 -3.18
N VAL A 24 -2.52 0.96 -2.73
CA VAL A 24 -3.73 0.97 -3.55
C VAL A 24 -3.59 1.86 -4.79
N HIS A 25 -2.81 2.94 -4.72
CA HIS A 25 -2.58 3.83 -5.86
C HIS A 25 -1.77 3.14 -6.96
N GLU A 26 -0.62 2.56 -6.61
CA GLU A 26 0.21 1.82 -7.57
C GLU A 26 -0.55 0.64 -8.18
N TRP A 27 -1.33 -0.08 -7.35
CA TRP A 27 -2.16 -1.16 -7.83
C TRP A 27 -3.20 -0.68 -8.85
N LEU A 28 -3.90 0.43 -8.57
CA LEU A 28 -4.88 1.04 -9.46
C LEU A 28 -4.28 1.54 -10.78
N GLU A 29 -3.07 2.11 -10.75
CA GLU A 29 -2.37 2.54 -11.96
C GLU A 29 -2.08 1.35 -12.88
N LEU A 30 -1.58 0.25 -12.31
CA LEU A 30 -1.31 -0.98 -13.06
C LEU A 30 -2.61 -1.60 -13.61
N VAL A 31 -3.66 -1.70 -12.81
CA VAL A 31 -4.96 -2.23 -13.25
C VAL A 31 -5.54 -1.37 -14.37
N ASN A 32 -5.51 -0.05 -14.23
CA ASN A 32 -6.02 0.86 -15.26
C ASN A 32 -5.24 0.70 -16.57
N LEU A 33 -3.91 0.70 -16.50
CA LEU A 33 -3.07 0.49 -17.68
C LEU A 33 -3.42 -0.82 -18.40
N LYS A 34 -3.59 -1.92 -17.66
CA LYS A 34 -3.91 -3.23 -18.22
C LYS A 34 -5.32 -3.25 -18.83
N PHE A 35 -6.29 -2.67 -18.15
CA PHE A 35 -7.65 -2.54 -18.66
C PHE A 35 -7.73 -1.66 -19.91
N ASP A 36 -6.94 -0.59 -19.97
CA ASP A 36 -6.86 0.28 -21.14
C ASP A 36 -6.21 -0.43 -22.33
N MET A 37 -5.17 -1.25 -22.10
CA MET A 37 -4.57 -2.10 -23.14
C MET A 37 -5.55 -3.13 -23.70
N ILE A 38 -6.50 -3.61 -22.89
CA ILE A 38 -7.56 -4.54 -23.32
C ILE A 38 -8.74 -3.79 -23.95
N GLY A 39 -8.82 -2.46 -23.77
CA GLY A 39 -9.91 -1.62 -24.27
C GLY A 39 -11.18 -1.64 -23.41
N TYR A 40 -11.05 -1.88 -22.11
CA TYR A 40 -12.20 -1.88 -21.20
C TYR A 40 -12.70 -0.47 -20.90
N ASN A 41 -14.00 -0.25 -21.10
CA ASN A 41 -14.68 0.97 -20.68
C ASN A 41 -14.97 0.98 -19.17
N ALA A 42 -15.38 2.13 -18.63
CA ALA A 42 -15.63 2.30 -17.19
C ALA A 42 -16.59 1.26 -16.58
N VAL A 43 -17.63 0.85 -17.33
CA VAL A 43 -18.59 -0.17 -16.87
C VAL A 43 -17.95 -1.55 -16.82
N GLN A 44 -17.15 -1.89 -17.82
CA GLN A 44 -16.39 -3.14 -17.85
C GLN A 44 -15.35 -3.19 -16.74
N LYS A 45 -14.57 -2.12 -16.54
CA LYS A 45 -13.58 -2.03 -15.45
C LYS A 45 -14.22 -2.36 -14.10
N ARG A 46 -15.37 -1.77 -13.79
CA ARG A 46 -16.13 -2.05 -12.55
C ARG A 46 -16.62 -3.49 -12.44
N ARG A 47 -17.03 -4.09 -13.56
CA ARG A 47 -17.50 -5.47 -13.59
C ARG A 47 -16.38 -6.49 -13.36
N PHE A 48 -15.18 -6.20 -13.84
CA PHE A 48 -14.04 -7.12 -13.80
C PHE A 48 -13.11 -6.90 -12.61
N VAL A 49 -13.05 -5.69 -12.04
CA VAL A 49 -12.20 -5.40 -10.87
C VAL A 49 -12.32 -6.40 -9.72
N PRO A 50 -13.51 -6.93 -9.35
CA PRO A 50 -13.65 -7.82 -8.20
C PRO A 50 -12.87 -9.13 -8.33
N GLN A 51 -12.51 -9.53 -9.56
CA GLN A 51 -11.72 -10.74 -9.81
C GLN A 51 -10.27 -10.61 -9.31
N TYR A 52 -9.79 -9.38 -9.14
CA TYR A 52 -8.44 -9.06 -8.69
C TYR A 52 -8.43 -8.58 -7.24
N LEU A 53 -9.53 -8.78 -6.50
CA LEU A 53 -9.65 -8.46 -5.09
C LEU A 53 -9.57 -9.73 -4.24
N SER A 54 -8.95 -9.63 -3.08
CA SER A 54 -8.86 -10.69 -2.07
C SER A 54 -8.92 -10.10 -0.65
N GLY A 55 -8.91 -10.94 0.39
CA GLY A 55 -8.93 -10.44 1.76
C GLY A 55 -10.19 -9.64 2.09
N ASP A 56 -10.02 -8.39 2.52
CA ASP A 56 -11.13 -7.52 2.93
C ASP A 56 -11.65 -6.63 1.78
N ALA A 57 -10.88 -6.47 0.69
CA ALA A 57 -11.28 -5.69 -0.46
C ALA A 57 -12.57 -6.17 -1.16
N PRO A 58 -12.84 -7.48 -1.35
CA PRO A 58 -14.10 -7.97 -1.91
C PRO A 58 -15.31 -7.62 -1.05
N LYS A 59 -15.19 -7.70 0.29
CA LYS A 59 -16.27 -7.37 1.22
C LYS A 59 -16.63 -5.88 1.11
N TRP A 60 -15.60 -5.03 1.06
CA TRP A 60 -15.78 -3.60 0.84
C TRP A 60 -16.47 -3.34 -0.50
N HIS A 61 -16.01 -3.97 -1.58
CA HIS A 61 -16.62 -3.83 -2.92
C HIS A 61 -18.11 -4.18 -2.90
N LEU A 62 -18.47 -5.34 -2.34
CA LEU A 62 -19.87 -5.78 -2.30
C LEU A 62 -20.78 -4.82 -1.51
N SER A 63 -20.23 -4.13 -0.51
CA SER A 63 -21.00 -3.21 0.33
C SER A 63 -21.22 -1.84 -0.30
N HIS A 64 -20.37 -1.43 -1.26
CA HIS A 64 -20.37 -0.08 -1.84
C HIS A 64 -20.67 -0.06 -3.34
N ARG A 65 -20.65 -1.20 -4.03
CA ARG A 65 -20.80 -1.26 -5.50
C ARG A 65 -22.09 -0.64 -6.01
N ASP A 66 -23.18 -0.68 -5.24
CA ASP A 66 -24.48 -0.18 -5.69
C ASP A 66 -24.64 1.33 -5.45
N GLN A 67 -23.74 1.95 -4.68
CA GLN A 67 -23.77 3.37 -4.29
C GLN A 67 -22.83 4.25 -5.11
N LEU A 68 -21.87 3.64 -5.80
CA LEU A 68 -20.84 4.34 -6.55
C LEU A 68 -21.25 4.38 -8.02
N ASP A 69 -21.38 5.57 -8.61
CA ASP A 69 -21.69 5.76 -10.02
C ASP A 69 -20.42 6.08 -10.81
N GLY A 70 -20.10 5.22 -11.78
CA GLY A 70 -18.89 5.35 -12.59
C GLY A 70 -17.61 4.82 -11.94
N TRP A 71 -16.55 4.74 -12.75
CA TRP A 71 -15.25 4.20 -12.35
C TRP A 71 -14.47 5.18 -11.48
N ASP A 72 -14.53 6.48 -11.77
CA ASP A 72 -13.74 7.48 -11.02
C ASP A 72 -14.22 7.59 -9.56
N ALA A 73 -15.54 7.60 -9.34
CA ALA A 73 -16.10 7.55 -7.99
C ALA A 73 -15.69 6.27 -7.24
N TYR A 74 -15.63 5.14 -7.96
CA TYR A 74 -15.16 3.87 -7.41
C TYR A 74 -13.69 3.93 -6.97
N VAL A 75 -12.83 4.49 -7.81
CA VAL A 75 -11.40 4.67 -7.53
C VAL A 75 -11.18 5.55 -6.30
N VAL A 76 -11.85 6.70 -6.22
CA VAL A 76 -11.76 7.62 -5.08
C VAL A 76 -12.21 6.94 -3.79
N ALA A 77 -13.34 6.23 -3.83
CA ALA A 77 -13.86 5.52 -2.67
C ALA A 77 -12.94 4.37 -2.22
N LEU A 78 -12.33 3.65 -3.16
CA LEU A 78 -11.41 2.55 -2.87
C LEU A 78 -10.14 3.06 -2.19
N VAL A 79 -9.55 4.14 -2.70
CA VAL A 79 -8.38 4.79 -2.12
C VAL A 79 -8.67 5.27 -0.69
N ALA A 80 -9.84 5.87 -0.48
CA ALA A 80 -10.25 6.33 0.85
C ALA A 80 -10.46 5.17 1.84
N ALA A 81 -10.92 4.02 1.37
CA ALA A 81 -11.17 2.85 2.19
C ALA A 81 -9.90 2.08 2.58
N PHE A 82 -8.87 2.12 1.73
CA PHE A 82 -7.61 1.40 1.92
C PHE A 82 -6.42 2.36 1.88
N PRO A 83 -6.27 3.23 2.89
CA PRO A 83 -5.13 4.13 2.95
C PRO A 83 -3.84 3.34 3.06
N TYR A 84 -2.90 3.62 2.15
CA TYR A 84 -1.56 3.09 2.23
C TYR A 84 -0.83 3.76 3.40
N VAL A 85 -0.34 2.95 4.34
CA VAL A 85 0.50 3.43 5.44
C VAL A 85 1.93 3.08 5.10
N GLU A 86 2.63 4.04 4.50
CA GLU A 86 4.07 3.94 4.37
C GLU A 86 4.67 4.08 5.77
N THR A 87 4.96 2.95 6.43
CA THR A 87 5.80 2.98 7.63
C THR A 87 7.19 3.40 7.21
N THR A 88 7.46 4.70 7.18
CA THR A 88 8.80 5.20 6.99
C THR A 88 9.68 4.72 8.16
N SER A 89 10.96 4.44 7.88
CA SER A 89 11.96 4.15 8.94
C SER A 89 11.91 5.21 10.05
N ARG A 90 11.64 6.46 9.68
CA ARG A 90 11.43 7.58 10.61
C ARG A 90 10.27 7.36 11.57
N ASP A 91 9.11 6.90 11.11
CA ASP A 91 7.95 6.68 11.97
C ASP A 91 8.15 5.50 12.92
N MET A 92 8.85 4.45 12.45
CA MET A 92 9.28 3.36 13.32
C MET A 92 10.29 3.84 14.37
N ASN A 93 11.29 4.62 13.99
CA ASN A 93 12.28 5.19 14.91
C ASN A 93 11.63 6.13 15.94
N LEU A 94 10.71 7.00 15.51
CA LEU A 94 9.97 7.87 16.42
C LEU A 94 9.08 7.10 17.39
N LYS A 95 8.47 5.99 16.95
CA LYS A 95 7.71 5.10 17.82
C LYS A 95 8.64 4.43 18.84
N MET A 96 9.79 3.90 18.42
CA MET A 96 10.77 3.29 19.32
C MET A 96 11.32 4.29 20.35
N LEU A 97 11.57 5.53 19.94
CA LEU A 97 11.99 6.61 20.86
C LEU A 97 10.89 6.97 21.86
N ARG A 98 9.61 7.02 21.45
CA ARG A 98 8.49 7.30 22.35
C ARG A 98 8.21 6.17 23.34
N ASP A 99 8.44 4.93 22.91
CA ASP A 99 8.20 3.75 23.73
C ASP A 99 9.36 3.45 24.70
N ARG A 100 10.56 4.04 24.50
CA ARG A 100 11.69 3.93 25.43
C ARG A 100 11.41 4.73 26.70
N LYS A 101 11.14 4.03 27.80
CA LYS A 101 11.15 4.60 29.15
C LYS A 101 12.50 4.34 29.80
N GLN A 102 13.15 5.39 30.31
CA GLN A 102 14.40 5.28 31.05
C GLN A 102 14.21 4.36 32.26
N GLY A 103 15.07 3.34 32.38
CA GLY A 103 15.00 2.40 33.50
C GLY A 103 15.36 3.08 34.83
N VAL A 104 14.78 2.61 35.94
CA VAL A 104 15.01 3.16 37.30
C VAL A 104 16.50 3.11 37.73
N LEU A 105 17.30 2.26 37.07
CA LEU A 105 18.73 2.08 37.31
C LEU A 105 19.63 2.72 36.23
N GLU A 106 19.07 3.32 35.18
CA GLU A 106 19.83 4.03 34.15
C GLU A 106 20.13 5.46 34.63
N SER A 107 21.42 5.78 34.77
CA SER A 107 21.84 7.17 34.98
C SER A 107 21.61 8.01 33.71
N PHE A 108 21.23 9.28 33.92
CA PHE A 108 20.92 10.22 32.83
C PHE A 108 22.03 10.31 31.75
N THR A 109 23.29 10.18 32.14
CA THR A 109 24.43 10.24 31.22
C THR A 109 24.57 9.02 30.32
N VAL A 110 24.05 7.84 30.71
CA VAL A 110 24.08 6.63 29.88
C VAL A 110 22.97 6.68 28.83
N SER A 111 21.79 7.18 29.19
CA SER A 111 20.65 7.31 28.25
C SER A 111 20.95 8.23 27.06
N VAL A 112 21.69 9.33 27.26
CA VAL A 112 22.01 10.31 26.21
C VAL A 112 23.21 9.87 25.34
N CYS A 113 24.15 9.12 25.91
CA CYS A 113 25.33 8.63 25.19
C CYS A 113 25.02 7.43 24.27
N ASP A 114 24.02 6.62 24.62
CA ASP A 114 23.55 5.47 23.84
C ASP A 114 22.80 5.93 22.57
N GLU A 115 22.00 7.00 22.67
CA GLU A 115 21.38 7.69 21.52
C GLU A 115 22.42 8.27 20.55
N SER A 116 23.55 8.76 21.07
CA SER A 116 24.61 9.38 20.26
C SER A 116 25.49 8.36 19.51
N HIS A 117 25.67 7.15 20.05
CA HIS A 117 26.41 6.08 19.37
C HIS A 117 25.58 5.35 18.32
N ASN A 118 24.29 5.13 18.56
CA ASN A 118 23.42 4.47 17.59
C ASN A 118 23.14 5.36 16.35
N ALA A 119 22.94 6.67 16.55
CA ALA A 119 22.82 7.64 15.46
C ALA A 119 24.09 7.74 14.58
N ARG A 120 25.28 7.49 15.14
CA ARG A 120 26.55 7.51 14.40
C ARG A 120 26.80 6.26 13.56
N LEU A 121 26.21 5.12 13.91
CA LEU A 121 26.32 3.88 13.15
C LEU A 121 25.39 3.89 11.93
N GLU A 122 24.18 4.46 12.04
CA GLU A 122 23.23 4.52 10.92
C GLU A 122 23.65 5.50 9.82
N ILE A 123 24.32 6.61 10.15
CA ILE A 123 24.85 7.56 9.13
C ILE A 123 25.91 6.91 8.23
N LYS A 124 26.64 5.91 8.73
CA LYS A 124 27.61 5.15 7.92
C LYS A 124 26.97 4.14 6.98
N MET A 125 25.76 3.66 7.27
CA MET A 125 25.04 2.73 6.38
C MET A 125 24.28 3.42 5.23
N VAL A 126 23.94 4.71 5.37
CA VAL A 126 23.25 5.49 4.32
C VAL A 126 24.23 6.02 3.24
N LEU A 127 25.54 5.99 3.49
CA LEU A 127 26.58 6.50 2.57
C LEU A 127 27.31 5.42 1.76
N LEU A 128 26.83 4.17 1.80
CA LEU A 128 27.32 3.06 0.96
C LEU A 128 26.16 2.50 0.12
N VAL A 129 25.62 3.34 -0.77
CA VAL A 129 24.93 2.94 -2.01
C VAL A 129 25.51 3.77 -3.15
#